data_AF-A0A1A2N2F6-F1
#
_entry.id   AF-A0A1A2N2F6-F1
#
_cell.length_a   1.000
_cell.length_b   1.000
_cell.length_c   1.000
_cell.angle_alpha   90.00
_cell.angle_beta   90.00
_cell.angle_gamma   90.00
#
_symmetry.space_group_name_H-M   'P 1'
#
loop_
_entity.id
_entity.type
_entity.pdbx_description
1 polymer ?
#
loop_
_entity_poly.entity_id
_entity_poly.type
_entity_poly.pdbx_seq_one_letter_code
_entity_poly.pdbx_strand_id
1 'polypeptide(L)'
;MFRARSQPIGSPKGDVLPALHQMGYSANKAKILSGYGDPEITGYGDVAAKAIYGAILEGYEAIPDCGYTRLGTDVLQNESKGYALATVILTDG
;
A
#
# COMPACT_ATOMS: atom_id res chain seq x y z
N MET A 1 6.73 8.04 11.91
CA MET A 1 6.93 8.68 10.59
C MET A 1 7.92 7.83 9.81
N PHE A 2 7.44 6.92 8.95
CA PHE A 2 8.30 6.15 8.06
C PHE A 2 8.71 7.07 6.91
N ARG A 3 9.99 7.42 6.81
CA ARG A 3 10.54 8.13 5.65
C ARG A 3 11.04 7.06 4.70
N ALA A 4 10.33 6.85 3.59
CA ALA A 4 10.79 5.96 2.54
C ALA A 4 12.19 6.41 2.10
N ARG A 5 13.22 5.68 2.53
CA ARG A 5 14.57 5.84 1.97
C ARG A 5 14.47 5.34 0.54
N SER A 6 15.03 6.12 -0.37
CA SER A 6 15.23 5.81 -1.78
C SER A 6 15.40 4.30 -2.01
N GLN A 7 14.43 3.70 -2.72
CA GLN A 7 14.54 2.31 -3.17
C GLN A 7 15.89 2.11 -3.87
N PRO A 8 16.67 1.06 -3.54
CA PRO A 8 17.85 0.73 -4.32
C PRO A 8 17.43 0.49 -5.77
N ILE A 9 18.22 1.03 -6.70
CA ILE A 9 17.98 1.22 -8.15
C ILE A 9 17.79 -0.11 -8.93
N GLY A 10 17.57 -1.25 -8.26
CA GLY A 10 17.51 -2.58 -8.87
C GLY A 10 16.25 -3.40 -8.61
N SER A 11 15.35 -2.98 -7.71
CA SER A 11 14.10 -3.72 -7.51
C SER A 11 13.08 -3.30 -8.58
N PRO A 12 12.48 -4.24 -9.34
CA PRO A 12 11.35 -3.93 -10.20
C PRO A 12 10.32 -3.13 -9.41
N LYS A 13 9.74 -2.09 -10.03
CA LYS A 13 8.61 -1.36 -9.41
C LYS A 13 7.56 -2.40 -8.98
N GLY A 14 7.35 -2.54 -7.67
CA GLY A 14 6.41 -3.50 -7.10
C GLY A 14 7.02 -4.64 -6.30
N ASP A 15 8.32 -4.92 -6.41
CA ASP A 15 8.98 -5.95 -5.61
C ASP A 15 9.52 -5.40 -4.30
N VAL A 16 8.80 -5.68 -3.22
CA VAL A 16 9.12 -5.25 -1.85
C VAL A 16 9.76 -6.36 -1.01
N LEU A 17 9.88 -7.59 -1.54
CA LEU A 17 10.43 -8.72 -0.79
C LEU A 17 11.86 -8.48 -0.31
N PRO A 18 12.81 -7.94 -1.12
CA PRO A 18 14.16 -7.69 -0.64
C PRO A 18 14.20 -6.72 0.54
N ALA A 19 13.36 -5.68 0.52
CA ALA A 19 13.27 -4.72 1.62
C ALA A 19 12.66 -5.37 2.88
N LEU A 20 11.62 -6.19 2.72
CA LEU A 20 11.01 -6.94 3.82
C LEU A 20 12.02 -7.91 4.47
N HIS A 21 12.80 -8.64 3.68
CA HIS A 21 13.86 -9.54 4.18
C HIS A 21 14.95 -8.78 4.93
N GLN A 22 15.38 -7.62 4.43
CA GLN A 22 16.33 -6.76 5.13
C GLN A 22 15.81 -6.26 6.49
N MET A 23 14.49 -6.13 6.63
CA MET A 23 13.83 -5.78 7.90
C MET A 23 13.55 -6.99 8.80
N GLY A 24 13.88 -8.21 8.37
CA GLY A 24 13.71 -9.44 9.14
C GLY A 24 12.38 -10.17 8.95
N TYR A 25 11.57 -9.78 7.96
CA TYR A 25 10.36 -10.53 7.61
C TYR A 25 10.71 -11.79 6.83
N SER A 26 10.09 -12.92 7.16
CA SER A 26 10.26 -14.22 6.47
C SER A 26 9.28 -14.44 5.31
N ALA A 27 8.74 -13.36 4.74
CA ALA A 27 7.72 -13.43 3.69
C ALA A 27 8.29 -14.05 2.41
N ASN A 28 7.56 -14.97 1.78
CA ASN A 28 7.90 -15.55 0.47
C ASN A 28 7.17 -14.85 -0.67
N LYS A 29 6.08 -14.15 -0.37
CA LYS A 29 5.36 -13.33 -1.34
C LYS A 29 4.92 -12.02 -0.74
N ALA A 30 5.01 -10.97 -1.54
CA ALA A 30 4.54 -9.66 -1.15
C ALA A 30 3.95 -8.89 -2.33
N LYS A 31 3.00 -8.02 -2.03
CA LYS A 31 2.41 -7.07 -2.98
C LYS A 31 2.40 -5.69 -2.36
N ILE A 32 2.66 -4.69 -3.19
CA ILE A 32 2.43 -3.29 -2.86
C ILE A 32 1.30 -2.78 -3.74
N LEU A 33 0.32 -2.18 -3.10
CA LEU A 33 -0.87 -1.59 -3.72
C LEU A 33 -0.87 -0.10 -3.41
N SER A 34 -1.35 0.69 -4.34
CA SER A 34 -1.50 2.14 -4.17
C SER A 34 -2.97 2.49 -4.32
N GLY A 35 -3.43 3.47 -3.57
CA GLY A 35 -4.80 3.94 -3.67
C GLY A 35 -4.90 5.44 -3.48
N TYR A 36 -5.99 5.99 -3.98
CA TYR A 36 -6.29 7.41 -3.96
C TYR A 36 -7.69 7.62 -3.41
N GLY A 37 -7.84 8.64 -2.57
CA GLY A 37 -9.11 9.03 -2.01
C GLY A 37 -9.24 10.54 -2.09
N ASP A 38 -10.34 11.00 -2.67
CA ASP A 38 -10.73 12.40 -2.62
C ASP A 38 -12.26 12.52 -2.54
N PRO A 39 -12.80 13.65 -2.06
CA PRO A 39 -14.23 13.80 -1.83
C PRO A 39 -15.06 13.79 -3.12
N GLU A 40 -14.49 14.20 -4.25
CA GLU A 40 -15.17 14.27 -5.55
C GLU A 40 -15.32 12.87 -6.18
N ILE A 41 -14.31 12.01 -6.07
CA ILE A 41 -14.33 10.65 -6.63
C ILE A 41 -14.91 9.63 -5.63
N THR A 42 -14.53 9.71 -4.36
CA THR A 42 -14.83 8.67 -3.35
C THR A 42 -15.97 9.05 -2.40
N GLY A 43 -16.52 10.25 -2.56
CA GLY A 43 -17.54 10.83 -1.69
C GLY A 43 -16.97 11.48 -0.43
N TYR A 44 -17.75 12.36 0.19
CA TYR A 44 -17.38 13.01 1.45
C TYR A 44 -17.20 12.00 2.60
N GLY A 45 -16.20 12.22 3.45
CA GLY A 45 -15.91 11.35 4.59
C GLY A 45 -14.41 11.21 4.85
N ASP A 46 -14.01 10.12 5.48
CA ASP A 46 -12.60 9.79 5.75
C ASP A 46 -11.87 9.40 4.46
N VAL A 47 -11.23 10.39 3.82
CA VAL A 47 -10.50 10.22 2.56
C VAL A 47 -9.30 9.27 2.68
N ALA A 48 -8.69 9.15 3.88
CA ALA A 48 -7.60 8.22 4.13
C ALA A 48 -8.11 6.76 4.10
N ALA A 49 -9.21 6.49 4.80
CA ALA A 49 -9.86 5.18 4.75
C ALA A 49 -10.31 4.81 3.34
N LYS A 50 -10.81 5.78 2.57
CA LYS A 50 -11.18 5.58 1.15
C LYS A 50 -9.96 5.26 0.28
N ALA A 51 -8.84 5.95 0.47
CA ALA A 51 -7.60 5.64 -0.26
C ALA A 51 -7.11 4.22 0.03
N ILE A 52 -7.11 3.77 1.29
CA ILE A 52 -6.75 2.39 1.64
C ILE A 52 -7.71 1.39 1.00
N TYR A 53 -9.01 1.65 1.07
CA TYR A 53 -10.03 0.79 0.50
C TYR A 53 -9.90 0.67 -1.03
N GLY A 54 -9.65 1.79 -1.71
CA GLY A 54 -9.36 1.82 -3.14
C GLY A 54 -8.12 1.00 -3.49
N ALA A 55 -7.04 1.11 -2.71
CA ALA A 55 -5.82 0.33 -2.92
C ALA A 55 -6.10 -1.18 -2.86
N ILE A 56 -6.90 -1.63 -1.89
CA ILE A 56 -7.24 -3.05 -1.72
C ILE A 56 -8.18 -3.53 -2.82
N LEU A 57 -9.14 -2.71 -3.25
CA LEU A 57 -10.08 -3.04 -4.33
C LEU A 57 -9.38 -3.20 -5.67
N GLU A 58 -8.55 -2.23 -6.07
CA GLU A 58 -7.75 -2.33 -7.31
C GLU A 58 -6.76 -3.50 -7.22
N GLY A 59 -6.26 -3.76 -6.02
CA GLY A 59 -5.40 -4.91 -5.74
C GLY A 59 -6.09 -6.27 -5.78
N TYR A 60 -7.41 -6.37 -5.91
CA TYR A 60 -8.11 -7.65 -5.96
C TYR A 60 -7.56 -8.57 -7.06
N GLU A 61 -7.25 -8.04 -8.25
CA GLU A 61 -6.60 -8.81 -9.32
C GLU A 61 -5.15 -9.20 -8.98
N ALA A 62 -4.47 -8.41 -8.15
CA ALA A 62 -3.10 -8.66 -7.71
C ALA A 62 -3.00 -9.65 -6.52
N ILE A 63 -4.13 -10.00 -5.89
CA ILE A 63 -4.26 -10.93 -4.76
C ILE A 63 -5.05 -12.17 -5.24
N PRO A 64 -4.44 -13.07 -6.02
CA PRO A 64 -5.15 -14.19 -6.64
C PRO A 64 -5.50 -15.33 -5.66
N ASP A 65 -5.00 -15.27 -4.43
CA ASP A 65 -5.14 -16.33 -3.45
C ASP A 65 -5.31 -15.77 -2.01
N CYS A 66 -5.77 -16.63 -1.09
CA CYS A 66 -6.00 -16.26 0.31
C CYS A 66 -4.71 -16.27 1.18
N GLY A 67 -3.52 -16.40 0.59
CA GLY A 67 -2.26 -16.56 1.31
C GLY A 67 -1.60 -15.25 1.76
N TYR A 68 -2.23 -14.10 1.50
CA TYR A 68 -1.81 -12.79 2.01
C TYR A 68 -2.50 -12.53 3.34
N THR A 69 -1.82 -12.84 4.44
CA THR A 69 -2.40 -12.84 5.80
C THR A 69 -1.89 -11.70 6.67
N ARG A 70 -0.90 -10.94 6.20
CA ARG A 70 -0.35 -9.76 6.88
C ARG A 70 -0.48 -8.53 6.00
N LEU A 71 -0.77 -7.40 6.66
CA LEU A 71 -1.01 -6.11 6.03
C LEU A 71 -0.30 -5.00 6.81
N GLY A 72 0.35 -4.09 6.08
CA GLY A 72 0.86 -2.83 6.59
C GLY A 72 0.48 -1.68 5.66
N THR A 73 0.20 -0.50 6.21
CA THR A 73 -0.26 0.64 5.42
C THR A 73 0.46 1.92 5.80
N ASP A 74 0.69 2.78 4.83
CA ASP A 74 1.08 4.17 5.04
C ASP A 74 0.18 5.09 4.24
N VAL A 75 -0.18 6.25 4.82
CA VAL A 75 -1.09 7.21 4.20
C VAL A 75 -0.46 8.59 4.22
N LEU A 76 -0.43 9.21 3.06
CA LEU A 76 -0.10 10.61 2.89
C LEU A 76 -1.39 11.39 2.61
N GLN A 77 -1.82 12.19 3.58
CA GLN A 77 -3.00 13.04 3.45
C GLN A 77 -2.60 14.49 3.18
N ASN A 78 -3.27 15.13 2.22
CA ASN A 78 -3.14 16.54 1.93
C ASN A 78 -4.42 17.27 2.34
N GLU A 79 -4.45 17.80 3.56
CA GLU A 79 -5.61 18.49 4.11
C GLU A 79 -5.97 19.75 3.31
N SER A 80 -4.99 20.48 2.79
CA SER A 80 -5.23 21.71 2.01
C SER A 80 -5.91 21.43 0.67
N LYS A 81 -5.72 20.24 0.10
CA LYS A 81 -6.32 19.83 -1.18
C LYS A 81 -7.41 18.77 -1.02
N GLY A 82 -7.66 18.31 0.21
CA GLY A 82 -8.72 17.37 0.54
C GLY A 82 -8.51 15.91 0.10
N TYR A 83 -7.35 15.54 -0.46
CA TYR A 83 -7.11 14.16 -0.93
C TYR A 83 -6.13 13.38 -0.04
N ALA A 84 -6.14 12.07 -0.18
CA ALA A 84 -5.20 11.15 0.42
C ALA A 84 -4.64 10.15 -0.60
N LEU A 85 -3.39 9.76 -0.39
CA LEU A 85 -2.72 8.66 -1.06
C LEU A 85 -2.41 7.59 -0.04
N ALA A 86 -2.72 6.34 -0.35
CA ALA A 86 -2.40 5.20 0.49
C ALA A 86 -1.46 4.25 -0.24
N THR A 87 -0.56 3.64 0.52
CA THR A 87 0.21 2.47 0.11
C THR A 87 -0.10 1.33 1.06
N VAL A 88 -0.45 0.17 0.51
CA VAL A 88 -0.73 -1.05 1.26
C VAL A 88 0.28 -2.10 0.86
N ILE A 89 0.96 -2.69 1.85
CA ILE A 89 1.84 -3.84 1.67
C ILE A 89 1.12 -5.06 2.22
N LEU A 90 0.99 -6.09 1.39
CA LEU A 90 0.43 -7.38 1.74
C LEU A 90 1.54 -8.43 1.70
N THR A 91 1.60 -9.32 2.69
CA THR A 91 2.56 -10.43 2.72
C THR A 91 1.92 -11.73 3.21
N ASP A 92 2.59 -12.85 2.96
CA ASP A 92 2.34 -14.09 3.68
C ASP A 92 2.81 -14.03 5.14
N GLY A 93 2.33 -15.00 5.93
CA GLY A 93 2.54 -15.12 7.38
C GLY A 93 3.79 -15.88 7.76
#